data_AF-A0A7V1BHQ3-F1
#
_entry.id   AF-A0A7V1BHQ3-F1
#
_cell.length_a   1.000
_cell.length_b   1.000
_cell.length_c   1.000
_cell.angle_alpha   90.00
_cell.angle_beta   90.00
_cell.angle_gamma   90.00
#
_symmetry.space_group_name_H-M   'P 1'
#
loop_
_entity.id
_entity.type
_entity.pdbx_description
1 polymer ?
#
loop_
_entity_poly.entity_id
_entity_poly.type
_entity_poly.pdbx_seq_one_letter_code
_entity_poly.pdbx_strand_id
1 'polypeptide(L)'
;MSDKADDAKAFGETLGKYLDQYGKSRSAVASEMGITRSYISQLTTGAKTVSAEKVDSLADTIGITEEERVDLHRAAAKSAGFRIDLPEGF
;
A
#
# COMPACT_ATOMS: atom_id res chain seq x y z
N MET A 1 -13.07 -14.61 13.23
CA MET A 1 -13.25 -13.17 12.94
C MET A 1 -11.93 -12.41 12.76
N SER A 2 -10.74 -12.99 13.02
CA SER A 2 -9.45 -12.29 12.85
C SER A 2 -9.06 -11.97 11.41
N ASP A 3 -9.33 -12.88 10.47
CA ASP A 3 -8.79 -12.82 9.09
C ASP A 3 -9.11 -11.51 8.35
N LYS A 4 -10.34 -10.99 8.50
CA LYS A 4 -10.77 -9.74 7.82
C LYS A 4 -10.08 -8.48 8.34
N ALA A 5 -9.73 -8.45 9.62
CA ALA A 5 -9.07 -7.28 10.21
C ALA A 5 -7.59 -7.22 9.79
N ASP A 6 -6.98 -8.39 9.61
CA ASP A 6 -5.61 -8.53 9.13
C ASP A 6 -5.54 -8.22 7.62
N ASP A 7 -6.52 -8.68 6.83
CA ASP A 7 -6.62 -8.34 5.41
C ASP A 7 -6.72 -6.83 5.18
N ALA A 8 -7.57 -6.13 5.95
CA ALA A 8 -7.77 -4.68 5.82
C ALA A 8 -6.48 -3.87 6.04
N LYS A 9 -5.51 -4.40 6.79
CA LYS A 9 -4.24 -3.73 7.10
C LYS A 9 -3.09 -4.09 6.17
N ALA A 10 -3.26 -5.13 5.33
CA ALA A 10 -2.20 -5.63 4.46
C ALA A 10 -1.52 -4.52 3.64
N PHE A 11 -2.29 -3.62 3.03
CA PHE A 11 -1.73 -2.48 2.29
C PHE A 11 -0.89 -1.56 3.18
N GLY A 12 -1.37 -1.24 4.38
CA GLY A 12 -0.69 -0.38 5.33
C GLY A 12 0.64 -0.95 5.83
N GLU A 13 0.67 -2.26 6.04
CA GLU A 13 1.86 -3.00 6.46
C GLU A 13 2.90 -3.04 5.33
N THR A 14 2.50 -3.40 4.12
CA THR A 14 3.39 -3.42 2.95
C THR A 14 3.91 -2.03 2.60
N LEU A 15 3.06 -0.99 2.65
CA LEU A 15 3.49 0.39 2.47
C LEU A 15 4.50 0.81 3.56
N GLY A 16 4.24 0.45 4.82
CA GLY A 16 5.15 0.72 5.94
C GLY A 16 6.54 0.08 5.73
N LYS A 17 6.57 -1.20 5.35
CA LYS A 17 7.79 -1.95 5.01
C LYS A 17 8.64 -1.20 3.99
N TYR A 18 8.05 -0.75 2.88
CA TYR A 18 8.81 -0.06 1.83
C TYR A 18 9.23 1.35 2.20
N LEU A 19 8.39 2.07 2.95
CA LEU A 19 8.80 3.36 3.51
C LEU A 19 10.03 3.22 4.41
N ASP A 20 10.06 2.22 5.27
CA ASP A 20 11.19 1.96 6.16
C ASP A 20 12.43 1.52 5.38
N GLN A 21 12.28 0.61 4.40
CA GLN A 21 13.37 0.13 3.55
C GLN A 21 14.06 1.26 2.77
N TYR A 22 13.29 2.22 2.27
CA TYR A 22 13.81 3.36 1.50
C TYR A 22 14.05 4.62 2.37
N GLY A 23 13.93 4.51 3.70
CA GLY A 23 14.20 5.62 4.63
C GLY A 23 13.24 6.81 4.49
N LYS A 24 12.02 6.59 3.98
CA LYS A 24 11.03 7.64 3.76
C LYS A 24 10.00 7.67 4.89
N SER A 25 9.78 8.85 5.46
CA SER A 25 8.68 9.03 6.43
C SER A 25 7.33 9.15 5.72
N ARG A 26 6.27 8.63 6.36
CA ARG A 26 4.87 8.81 5.90
C ARG A 26 4.54 10.28 5.64
N SER A 27 5.00 11.19 6.51
CA SER A 27 4.78 12.63 6.35
C SER A 27 5.50 13.24 5.16
N ALA A 28 6.70 12.76 4.84
CA ALA A 28 7.46 13.26 3.69
C ALA A 28 6.77 12.83 2.40
N VAL A 29 6.38 11.56 2.28
CA VAL A 29 5.64 11.05 1.11
C VAL A 29 4.29 11.73 0.95
N ALA A 30 3.53 11.96 2.04
CA ALA A 30 2.29 12.72 1.95
C ALA A 30 2.52 14.13 1.37
N SER A 31 3.56 14.82 1.85
CA SER A 31 3.91 16.15 1.37
C SER A 31 4.32 16.14 -0.10
N GLU A 32 5.15 15.18 -0.50
CA GLU A 32 5.67 15.02 -1.87
C GLU A 32 4.53 14.73 -2.87
N MET A 33 3.55 13.93 -2.46
CA MET A 33 2.36 13.62 -3.26
C MET A 33 1.27 14.70 -3.22
N GLY A 34 1.41 15.73 -2.38
CA GLY A 34 0.35 16.72 -2.16
C GLY A 34 -0.92 16.15 -1.51
N ILE A 35 -0.81 15.09 -0.71
CA ILE A 35 -1.92 14.47 0.03
C ILE A 35 -1.82 14.71 1.54
N THR A 36 -2.93 14.54 2.24
CA THR A 36 -2.94 14.78 3.68
C THR A 36 -2.34 13.60 4.46
N ARG A 37 -1.71 13.89 5.61
CA ARG A 37 -1.26 12.85 6.56
C ARG A 37 -2.42 11.97 7.04
N SER A 38 -3.61 12.56 7.17
CA SER A 38 -4.83 11.83 7.55
C SER A 38 -5.19 10.77 6.50
N TYR A 39 -5.06 11.08 5.22
CA TYR A 39 -5.30 10.12 4.16
C TYR A 39 -4.31 8.94 4.22
N ILE A 40 -3.00 9.19 4.37
CA ILE A 40 -2.02 8.11 4.57
C ILE A 40 -2.36 7.28 5.82
N SER A 41 -2.75 7.91 6.93
CA SER A 41 -3.17 7.20 8.14
C SER A 41 -4.36 6.28 7.89
N GLN A 42 -5.38 6.75 7.15
CA GLN A 42 -6.55 5.95 6.78
C GLN A 42 -6.19 4.75 5.91
N LEU A 43 -5.23 4.91 4.99
CA LEU A 43 -4.71 3.78 4.21
C LEU A 43 -3.97 2.78 5.10
N THR A 44 -3.13 3.27 6.03
CA THR A 44 -2.32 2.38 6.89
C THR A 44 -3.12 1.63 7.94
N THR A 45 -4.28 2.15 8.32
CA THR A 45 -5.17 1.54 9.32
C THR A 45 -6.25 0.65 8.69
N GLY A 46 -6.31 0.58 7.36
CA GLY A 46 -7.36 -0.15 6.63
C GLY A 46 -8.73 0.54 6.65
N ALA A 47 -8.80 1.78 7.14
CA ALA A 47 -10.03 2.56 7.16
C ALA A 47 -10.47 3.00 5.75
N LYS A 48 -9.53 3.04 4.80
CA LYS A 48 -9.79 3.24 3.37
C LYS A 48 -8.98 2.28 2.52
N THR A 49 -9.61 1.82 1.45
CA THR A 49 -8.93 1.15 0.35
C THR A 49 -8.26 2.18 -0.57
N VAL A 50 -7.18 1.76 -1.21
CA VAL A 50 -6.42 2.57 -2.17
C VAL A 50 -6.76 2.15 -3.59
N SER A 51 -6.78 3.10 -4.54
CA SER A 51 -6.94 2.78 -5.96
C SER A 51 -5.61 2.35 -6.57
N ALA A 52 -5.65 1.57 -7.66
CA ALA A 52 -4.45 1.14 -8.39
C ALA A 52 -3.59 2.35 -8.83
N GLU A 53 -4.19 3.38 -9.42
CA GLU A 53 -3.48 4.61 -9.81
C GLU A 53 -2.76 5.27 -8.62
N LYS A 54 -3.36 5.22 -7.43
CA LYS A 54 -2.74 5.79 -6.22
C LYS A 54 -1.62 4.92 -5.68
N VAL A 55 -1.72 3.60 -5.85
CA VAL A 55 -0.60 2.67 -5.60
C VAL A 55 0.56 2.99 -6.53
N ASP A 56 0.30 3.22 -7.81
CA ASP A 56 1.35 3.60 -8.77
C ASP A 56 2.01 4.92 -8.40
N SER A 57 1.20 5.92 -8.05
CA SER A 57 1.72 7.22 -7.59
C SER A 57 2.60 7.08 -6.34
N LEU A 58 2.23 6.21 -5.39
CA LEU A 58 3.02 5.92 -4.19
C LEU A 58 4.32 5.22 -4.56
N ALA A 59 4.27 4.22 -5.43
CA ALA A 59 5.45 3.48 -5.89
C ALA A 59 6.46 4.41 -6.57
N ASP A 60 5.99 5.28 -7.48
CA ASP A 60 6.81 6.30 -8.15
C ASP A 60 7.43 7.28 -7.16
N THR A 61 6.64 7.75 -6.20
CA THR A 61 7.10 8.70 -5.18
C THR A 61 8.13 8.07 -4.26
N ILE A 62 7.96 6.81 -3.87
CA ILE A 62 8.91 6.12 -3.00
C ILE A 62 10.18 5.75 -3.77
N GLY A 63 10.04 5.46 -5.07
CA GLY A 63 11.12 4.96 -5.93
C GLY A 63 11.35 3.46 -5.76
N ILE A 64 10.28 2.69 -5.52
CA ILE A 64 10.38 1.23 -5.39
C ILE A 64 10.53 0.55 -6.75
N THR A 65 11.04 -0.67 -6.75
CA THR A 65 11.18 -1.51 -7.95
C THR A 65 9.84 -2.03 -8.45
N GLU A 66 9.81 -2.55 -9.68
CA GLU A 66 8.57 -3.09 -10.26
C GLU A 66 8.05 -4.32 -9.50
N GLU A 67 8.94 -5.18 -9.01
CA GLU A 67 8.56 -6.33 -8.18
C GLU A 67 7.88 -5.89 -6.87
N GLU A 68 8.41 -4.84 -6.24
CA GLU A 68 7.85 -4.25 -5.02
C GLU A 68 6.53 -3.52 -5.28
N ARG A 69 6.39 -2.89 -6.47
CA ARG A 69 5.12 -2.33 -6.92
C ARG A 69 4.05 -3.40 -7.05
N VAL A 70 4.38 -4.57 -7.62
CA VAL A 70 3.47 -5.71 -7.72
C VAL A 70 3.05 -6.19 -6.32
N ASP A 71 3.98 -6.31 -5.37
CA ASP A 71 3.66 -6.64 -3.97
C ASP A 71 2.70 -5.63 -3.35
N LEU A 72 2.93 -4.33 -3.58
CA LEU A 72 2.09 -3.25 -3.07
C LEU A 72 0.66 -3.28 -3.67
N HIS A 73 0.52 -3.59 -4.96
CA HIS A 73 -0.79 -3.80 -5.60
C HIS A 73 -1.51 -5.04 -5.06
N ARG A 74 -0.78 -6.13 -4.82
CA ARG A 74 -1.35 -7.35 -4.22
C ARG A 74 -1.90 -7.05 -2.82
N ALA A 75 -1.13 -6.32 -2.01
CA ALA A 75 -1.55 -5.90 -0.68
C ALA A 75 -2.78 -4.97 -0.73
N ALA A 76 -2.84 -4.03 -1.68
CA ALA A 76 -3.99 -3.16 -1.89
C ALA A 76 -5.27 -3.94 -2.22
N ALA A 77 -5.18 -4.90 -3.13
CA ALA A 77 -6.30 -5.74 -3.51
C ALA A 77 -6.75 -6.67 -2.37
N LYS A 78 -5.81 -7.23 -1.60
CA LYS A 78 -6.13 -7.98 -0.38
C LYS A 78 -6.90 -7.12 0.63
N SER A 79 -6.46 -5.89 0.89
CA SER A 79 -7.17 -4.95 1.76
C SER A 79 -8.53 -4.50 1.22
N ALA A 80 -8.74 -4.54 -0.09
CA ALA A 80 -10.04 -4.34 -0.71
C ALA A 80 -10.95 -5.59 -0.67
N GLY A 81 -10.47 -6.71 -0.11
CA GLY A 81 -11.24 -7.95 0.04
C GLY A 81 -11.21 -8.87 -1.18
N PHE A 82 -10.33 -8.60 -2.16
CA PHE A 82 -10.11 -9.52 -3.27
C PHE A 82 -9.25 -10.69 -2.81
N ARG A 83 -9.65 -11.91 -3.19
CA ARG A 83 -8.77 -13.07 -3.10
C ARG A 83 -7.84 -13.04 -4.31
N ILE A 84 -6.56 -12.78 -4.06
CA ILE A 84 -5.53 -12.91 -5.07
C ILE A 84 -5.03 -14.34 -5.05
N ASP A 85 -5.75 -15.20 -5.73
CA ASP A 85 -5.25 -16.51 -6.16
C ASP A 85 -4.67 -16.32 -7.56
N LEU A 86 -3.59 -15.53 -7.69
CA LEU A 86 -2.89 -15.43 -8.97
C LEU A 86 -1.94 -16.63 -9.08
N PRO A 87 -2.12 -17.53 -10.07
CA PRO A 87 -1.14 -18.57 -10.33
C PRO A 87 0.20 -17.90 -10.72
N GLU A 88 1.29 -18.37 -10.11
CA GLU A 88 2.64 -17.92 -10.46
C GLU A 88 2.96 -18.41 -11.88
N GLY A 89 2.93 -17.50 -12.85
CA GLY A 89 3.36 -17.78 -14.22
C GLY A 89 2.36 -17.31 -15.28
N PHE A 90 2.57 -16.07 -15.75
CA PHE A 90 2.15 -15.62 -17.07
C PHE A 90 3.35 -14.98 -17.76
#